data_AF-A0A521RVB3-F1
#
_entry.id   AF-A0A521RVB3-F1
#
_cell.length_a   1.000
_cell.length_b   1.000
_cell.length_c   1.000
_cell.angle_alpha   90.00
_cell.angle_beta   90.00
_cell.angle_gamma   90.00
#
_symmetry.space_group_name_H-M   'P 1'
#
loop_
_entity.id
_entity.type
_entity.pdbx_description
1 polymer ?
#
loop_
_entity_poly.entity_id
_entity_poly.type
_entity_poly.pdbx_seq_one_letter_code
_entity_poly.pdbx_strand_id
1 'polypeptide(L)' 'YVKRLEDLQAIAESFGGVERSFAVQAGREVRILVRPEEIDDLTATRLARDIVKKIEEQLTYPGQIKVTVIRETRAVEYAK' A
#
# COMPACT_ATOMS: atom_id res chain seq x y z
N TYR A 1 -13.92 9.83 9.73
CA TYR A 1 -13.56 8.63 8.93
C TYR A 1 -12.49 8.96 7.90
N VAL A 2 -12.67 10.01 7.10
CA VAL A 2 -11.68 10.48 6.10
C VAL A 2 -10.26 10.59 6.68
N LYS A 3 -10.09 11.30 7.80
CA LYS A 3 -8.78 11.45 8.47
C LYS A 3 -8.06 10.12 8.76
N ARG A 4 -8.79 9.07 9.15
CA ARG A 4 -8.18 7.75 9.41
C ARG A 4 -7.71 7.06 8.13
N LEU A 5 -8.43 7.28 7.02
CA LEU A 5 -8.04 6.75 5.71
C LEU A 5 -6.81 7.48 5.18
N GLU A 6 -6.73 8.79 5.43
CA GLU A 6 -5.55 9.61 5.14
C GLU A 6 -4.36 9.15 5.96
N ASP A 7 -4.54 8.90 7.27
CA ASP A 7 -3.47 8.38 8.14
C ASP A 7 -2.94 7.02 7.64
N LEU A 8 -3.82 6.10 7.24
CA LEU A 8 -3.41 4.80 6.67
C LEU A 8 -2.60 4.95 5.38
N GLN A 9 -3.04 5.86 4.50
CA GLN A 9 -2.35 6.13 3.24
C GLN A 9 -0.99 6.80 3.50
N ALA A 10 -0.93 7.76 4.42
CA ALA A 10 0.29 8.45 4.80
C ALA A 10 1.33 7.48 5.41
N ILE A 11 0.89 6.52 6.23
CA ILE A 11 1.77 5.46 6.74
C ILE A 11 2.35 4.65 5.58
N ALA A 12 1.51 4.17 4.65
CA ALA A 12 1.99 3.38 3.50
C ALA A 12 2.94 4.18 2.60
N GLU A 13 2.61 5.43 2.29
CA GLU A 13 3.40 6.32 1.43
C GLU A 13 4.71 6.79 2.06
N SER A 14 4.89 6.61 3.37
CA SER A 14 6.17 6.88 4.04
C SER A 14 7.27 5.88 3.70
N PHE A 15 6.92 4.74 3.09
CA PHE A 15 7.89 3.70 2.71
C PHE A 15 8.46 3.96 1.31
N GLY A 16 9.77 3.78 1.16
CA GLY A 16 10.46 3.89 -0.13
C GLY A 16 9.93 2.91 -1.18
N GLY A 17 9.90 3.32 -2.44
CA GLY A 17 9.38 2.53 -3.55
C GLY A 17 7.85 2.46 -3.67
N VAL A 18 7.10 3.01 -2.70
CA VAL A 18 5.66 3.21 -2.83
C VAL A 18 5.37 4.35 -3.79
N GLU A 19 4.57 4.08 -4.82
CA GLU A 19 4.12 5.09 -5.77
C GLU A 19 2.83 5.75 -5.30
N ARG A 20 1.83 4.94 -4.89
CA ARG A 20 0.53 5.40 -4.41
C ARG A 20 -0.08 4.40 -3.44
N SER A 21 -0.92 4.88 -2.54
CA SER A 21 -1.73 4.02 -1.68
C SER A 21 -3.21 4.39 -1.75
N PHE A 22 -4.08 3.40 -1.47
CA PHE A 22 -5.53 3.57 -1.49
C PHE A 22 -6.15 2.80 -0.34
N ALA A 23 -6.84 3.48 0.56
CA ALA A 23 -7.69 2.82 1.53
C ALA A 23 -9.03 2.46 0.88
N VAL A 24 -9.34 1.17 0.80
CA VAL A 24 -10.57 0.62 0.21
C VAL A 24 -11.39 -0.12 1.27
N GLN A 25 -12.60 -0.56 0.92
CA GLN A 25 -13.51 -1.28 1.83
C GLN A 25 -13.71 -0.57 3.19
N ALA A 26 -14.01 0.73 3.16
CA ALA A 26 -14.18 1.56 4.36
C ALA A 26 -12.95 1.57 5.31
N GLY A 27 -11.74 1.37 4.76
CA GLY A 27 -10.48 1.35 5.51
C GLY A 27 -10.12 0.01 6.11
N ARG A 28 -10.80 -1.07 5.70
CA ARG A 28 -10.45 -2.46 6.07
C ARG A 28 -9.42 -3.09 5.14
N GLU A 29 -9.12 -2.45 4.02
CA GLU A 29 -8.06 -2.87 3.12
C GLU A 29 -7.28 -1.63 2.64
N VAL A 30 -5.96 -1.75 2.56
CA VAL A 30 -5.07 -0.75 1.97
C VAL A 30 -4.37 -1.40 0.78
N ARG A 31 -4.55 -0.82 -0.40
CA ARG A 31 -3.88 -1.24 -1.64
C ARG A 31 -2.73 -0.29 -1.93
N ILE A 32 -1.57 -0.83 -2.22
CA ILE A 32 -0.34 -0.08 -2.38
C ILE A 32 0.24 -0.41 -3.74
N LEU A 33 0.38 0.59 -4.59
CA LEU A 33 1.07 0.47 -5.86
C LEU A 33 2.53 0.82 -5.64
N VAL A 34 3.44 -0.03 -6.10
CA VAL A 34 4.88 0.19 -5.99
C VAL A 34 5.52 0.37 -7.36
N ARG A 35 6.66 1.06 -7.39
CA ARG A 35 7.47 1.19 -8.59
C ARG A 35 8.19 -0.13 -8.86
N PRO A 36 7.90 -0.82 -9.98
CA PRO A 36 8.47 -2.14 -10.25
C PRO A 36 9.98 -2.13 -10.48
N GLU A 37 10.59 -0.97 -10.76
CA GLU A 37 12.03 -0.78 -10.92
C GLU A 37 12.78 -0.72 -9.59
N GLU A 38 12.10 -0.34 -8.51
CA GLU A 38 12.67 -0.20 -7.15
C GLU A 38 12.35 -1.40 -6.26
N ILE A 39 11.23 -2.08 -6.50
CA ILE A 39 10.69 -3.14 -5.64
C ILE A 39 10.54 -4.45 -6.44
N ASP A 40 11.21 -5.51 -5.97
CA ASP A 40 11.03 -6.88 -6.48
C ASP A 40 9.97 -7.66 -5.66
N ASP A 41 9.69 -8.91 -6.04
CA ASP A 41 8.64 -9.72 -5.40
C ASP A 41 8.93 -10.03 -3.92
N LEU A 42 10.21 -10.24 -3.58
CA LEU A 42 10.63 -10.50 -2.21
C LEU A 42 10.48 -9.24 -1.34
N THR A 43 10.90 -8.10 -1.88
CA THR A 43 10.82 -6.79 -1.21
C THR A 43 9.38 -6.34 -1.09
N ALA A 44 8.52 -6.59 -2.08
CA ALA A 44 7.08 -6.34 -1.98
C ALA A 44 6.43 -7.11 -0.83
N THR A 45 6.83 -8.38 -0.64
CA THR A 45 6.34 -9.22 0.46
C THR A 45 6.79 -8.68 1.82
N ARG A 46 8.04 -8.19 1.92
CA ARG A 46 8.57 -7.56 3.15
C ARG A 46 7.86 -6.23 3.43
N LEU A 47 7.73 -5.39 2.42
CA LEU A 47 7.04 -4.11 2.49
C LEU A 47 5.61 -4.25 3.04
N ALA A 48 4.85 -5.23 2.54
CA ALA A 48 3.51 -5.51 3.06
C ALA A 48 3.52 -5.80 4.57
N ARG A 49 4.47 -6.61 5.05
CA ARG A 49 4.61 -6.94 6.48
C ARG A 49 5.02 -5.74 7.32
N ASP A 50 5.95 -4.93 6.81
CA ASP A 50 6.47 -3.77 7.53
C ASP A 50 5.41 -2.67 7.64
N ILE A 51 4.59 -2.48 6.60
CA ILE A 51 3.44 -1.57 6.63
C ILE A 51 2.39 -2.05 7.65
N VAL A 52 2.07 -3.35 7.68
CA VAL A 52 1.16 -3.91 8.70
C VAL A 52 1.66 -3.58 10.10
N LYS A 53 2.92 -3.87 10.41
CA LYS A 53 3.51 -3.55 11.72
C LYS A 53 3.43 -2.07 12.05
N LYS A 54 3.72 -1.20 11.07
CA LYS A 54 3.70 0.25 11.28
C LYS A 54 2.29 0.77 11.56
N ILE A 55 1.28 0.21 10.89
CA ILE A 55 -0.13 0.51 11.15
C ILE A 55 -0.50 0.06 12.57
N GLU A 56 -0.11 -1.15 12.98
CA GLU A 56 -0.37 -1.68 14.33
C GLU A 56 0.29 -0.84 15.44
N GLU A 57 1.48 -0.28 15.18
CA GLU A 57 2.20 0.58 16.12
C GLU A 57 1.58 1.98 16.26
N GLN A 58 1.09 2.57 15.17
CA GLN A 58 0.67 3.97 15.14
C GLN A 58 -0.85 4.18 15.25
N LEU A 59 -1.66 3.17 14.91
CA LEU A 59 -3.10 3.29 14.85
C LEU A 59 -3.78 2.16 15.62
N THR A 60 -4.64 2.53 16.57
CA THR A 60 -5.56 1.57 17.17
C THR A 60 -6.74 1.33 16.24
N TYR A 61 -6.75 0.18 15.57
CA TYR A 61 -7.84 -0.20 14.67
C TYR A 61 -8.59 -1.43 15.19
N PRO A 62 -9.93 -1.37 15.39
CA PRO A 62 -10.68 -2.51 15.88
C PRO A 62 -10.85 -3.55 14.77
N GLY A 63 -10.11 -4.66 14.84
CA GLY A 63 -10.14 -5.76 13.90
C GLY A 63 -9.03 -5.68 12.84
N GLN A 64 -9.06 -6.60 11.88
CA GLN A 64 -7.98 -6.75 10.90
C GLN A 64 -8.06 -5.70 9.79
N ILE A 65 -6.87 -5.27 9.33
CA ILE A 65 -6.67 -4.50 8.10
C ILE A 65 -5.90 -5.39 7.13
N LYS A 66 -6.42 -5.53 5.93
CA LYS A 66 -5.73 -6.24 4.84
C LYS A 66 -4.79 -5.28 4.12
N VAL A 67 -3.52 -5.64 3.98
CA VAL A 67 -2.54 -4.86 3.21
C VAL A 67 -2.21 -5.64 1.93
N THR A 68 -2.44 -5.02 0.78
CA THR A 68 -2.17 -5.60 -0.53
C THR A 68 -1.14 -4.73 -1.27
N VAL A 69 0.04 -5.28 -1.53
CA VAL A 69 1.06 -4.63 -2.37
C VAL A 69 0.91 -5.14 -3.80
N ILE A 70 0.83 -4.21 -4.75
CA ILE A 70 0.62 -4.47 -6.17
C ILE A 70 1.83 -3.93 -6.91
N ARG A 71 2.57 -4.83 -7.54
CA ARG A 71 3.62 -4.50 -8.50
C ARG A 71 3.04 -4.66 -9.90
N GLU A 72 3.05 -3.59 -10.68
CA GLU A 72 2.43 -3.54 -12.00
C GLU A 72 3.40 -2.95 -13.01
N THR A 73 3.64 -3.67 -14.11
CA THR A 73 4.30 -3.13 -15.30
C THR A 73 3.25 -2.90 -16.37
N ARG A 74 3.09 -1.66 -16.83
CA ARG A 74 2.15 -1.31 -17.89
C ARG A 74 2.90 -1.08 -19.20
N ALA A 75 2.59 -1.88 -20.21
CA ALA A 75 2.99 -1.64 -21.60
C ALA A 75 1.77 -1.14 -22.37
N VAL A 76 1.90 -0.01 -23.06
CA VAL A 76 0.81 0.64 -23.80
C VAL A 76 1.27 0.92 -25.22
N GLU A 77 0.54 0.38 -26.20
CA GLU A 77 0.78 0.55 -27.63
C GLU A 77 -0.49 1.05 -28.31
N TYR A 78 -0.34 1.86 -29.35
CA TYR A 78 -1.46 2.40 -30.13
C TYR A 78 -1.35 1.97 -31.59
N ALA A 79 -2.41 1.39 -32.13
CA ALA A 79 -2.56 1.17 -33.57
C ALA A 79 -3.23 2.39 -34.22
N LYS A 80 -2.95 2.62 -35.50
CA LYS A 80 -3.63 3.62 -36.33
C LYS A 80 -4.75 2.97 -37.15
#